data_AF-A0A0N8W7K5-F1
#
_entry.id   AF-A0A0N8W7K5-F1
#
_cell.length_a   1.000
_cell.length_b   1.000
_cell.length_c   1.000
_cell.angle_alpha   90.00
_cell.angle_beta   90.00
_cell.angle_gamma   90.00
#
_symmetry.space_group_name_H-M   'P 1'
#
loop_
_entity.id
_entity.type
_entity.pdbx_description
1 polymer ?
#
loop_
_entity_poly.entity_id
_entity_poly.type
_entity_poly.pdbx_seq_one_letter_code
_entity_poly.pdbx_strand_id
1 'polypeptide(L)'
;MGRFATVSDERIRNGECTDIYFQRTEEILGLSGKNPHVEMEITAGSLPGEWAVFCGLDDVISLLEDKPVSLLAMPEGSLFYPNEPVMRISGRYRDFARYETSVLGFLCHASGIATATLATKLAARGRSVYSFGSRRQHPAISMMVERSAWIGGADGASNTCSPEGIPLAGTMPHAFVMCYASPEDAFRAFDRYAPADIPRVMLCDTFCDEKRESLAAASCGACSVRLDTPRSRRGDMRAILEEVRWELDSRGFSDVGIFLSGGVTREHIEQYCDIVDAFGVGGAIANAPVIDFAMDIVEIDGEKCAKRGKRSGAKEVFVDGLGKRMTLLAASPAPPGAVPLLERFIDRGRVLSRPSIADARQRVLLQLEKMIKPPYSVKRA
;
A
#
# COMPACT_ATOMS: atom_id res chain seq x y z
N MET A 1 26.04 -4.18 16.62
CA MET A 1 25.45 -4.40 15.28
C MET A 1 24.49 -5.57 15.35
N GLY A 2 23.31 -5.46 14.74
CA GLY A 2 22.34 -6.56 14.67
C GLY A 2 22.88 -7.74 13.84
N ARG A 3 22.25 -8.92 13.98
CA ARG A 3 22.63 -10.12 13.21
C ARG A 3 22.26 -10.05 11.73
N PHE A 4 21.29 -9.21 11.37
CA PHE A 4 20.82 -9.01 10.01
C PHE A 4 21.25 -7.63 9.48
N ALA A 5 21.38 -7.50 8.17
CA ALA A 5 21.75 -6.26 7.47
C ALA A 5 20.59 -5.24 7.49
N THR A 6 20.29 -4.74 8.69
CA THR A 6 19.17 -3.84 8.99
C THR A 6 19.63 -2.75 9.93
N VAL A 7 18.89 -1.64 9.95
CA VAL A 7 19.09 -0.55 10.91
C VAL A 7 18.10 -0.76 12.05
N SER A 8 18.57 -0.63 13.29
CA SER A 8 17.68 -0.72 14.45
C SER A 8 16.84 0.55 14.63
N ASP A 9 15.66 0.40 15.21
CA ASP A 9 14.74 1.50 15.52
C ASP A 9 15.42 2.63 16.29
N GLU A 10 16.29 2.30 17.26
CA GLU A 10 17.07 3.27 18.02
C GLU A 10 17.96 4.14 17.12
N ARG A 11 18.66 3.53 16.16
CA ARG A 11 19.55 4.26 15.24
C ARG A 11 18.76 5.13 14.27
N ILE A 12 17.58 4.68 13.84
CA ILE A 12 16.66 5.50 13.04
C ILE A 12 16.17 6.68 13.88
N ARG A 13 15.68 6.45 15.11
CA ARG A 13 15.19 7.47 16.05
C ARG A 13 16.26 8.50 16.44
N ASN A 14 17.52 8.10 16.48
CA ASN A 14 18.67 8.98 16.76
C ASN A 14 19.16 9.76 15.53
N GLY A 15 18.59 9.52 14.35
CA GLY A 15 19.00 10.17 13.10
C GLY A 15 20.37 9.71 12.61
N GLU A 16 20.76 8.47 12.94
CA GLU A 16 21.97 7.83 12.43
C GLU A 16 21.74 7.16 11.07
N CYS A 17 20.48 6.91 10.72
CA CYS A 17 20.06 6.47 9.39
C CYS A 17 19.79 7.70 8.50
N THR A 18 20.88 8.34 8.08
CA THR A 18 20.84 9.58 7.29
C THR A 18 21.95 9.58 6.26
N ASP A 19 21.75 10.32 5.17
CA ASP A 19 22.85 10.65 4.27
C ASP A 19 23.89 11.54 5.00
N ILE A 20 25.17 11.24 4.79
CA ILE A 20 26.29 11.88 5.51
C ILE A 20 26.33 13.40 5.33
N TYR A 21 25.78 13.92 4.23
CA TYR A 21 25.78 15.35 3.97
C TYR A 21 24.91 16.12 4.96
N PHE A 22 23.85 15.53 5.54
CA PHE A 22 23.05 16.20 6.57
C PHE A 22 23.86 16.43 7.84
N GLN A 23 24.61 15.42 8.30
CA GLN A 23 25.48 15.55 9.48
C GLN A 23 26.53 16.65 9.27
N ARG A 24 27.20 16.64 8.11
CA ARG A 24 28.17 17.68 7.73
C ARG A 24 27.53 19.06 7.63
N THR A 25 26.31 19.14 7.08
CA THR A 25 25.57 20.41 6.93
C THR A 25 25.18 20.97 8.28
N GLU A 26 24.66 20.15 9.19
CA GLU A 26 24.31 20.56 10.55
C GLU A 26 25.52 21.07 11.34
N GLU A 27 26.68 20.43 11.18
CA GLU A 27 27.95 20.87 11.77
C GLU A 27 28.37 22.24 11.24
N ILE A 28 28.42 22.42 9.91
CA ILE A 28 28.81 23.68 9.27
C ILE A 28 27.82 24.81 9.64
N LEU A 29 26.53 24.53 9.64
CA LEU A 29 25.51 25.49 10.09
C LEU A 29 25.70 25.84 11.57
N GLY A 30 26.07 24.88 12.41
CA GLY A 30 26.43 25.12 13.80
C GLY A 30 27.61 26.04 13.98
N LEU A 31 28.72 25.76 13.29
CA LEU A 31 29.94 26.58 13.33
C LEU A 31 29.73 27.99 12.77
N SER A 32 28.84 28.14 11.79
CA SER A 32 28.48 29.44 11.20
C SER A 32 27.37 30.18 11.95
N GLY A 33 26.87 29.64 13.08
CA GLY A 33 25.82 30.26 13.88
C GLY A 33 24.45 30.32 13.19
N LYS A 34 24.20 29.45 12.20
CA LYS A 34 22.95 29.40 11.44
C LYS A 34 22.06 28.26 11.97
N ASN A 35 20.82 28.60 12.34
CA ASN A 35 19.77 27.61 12.61
C ASN A 35 18.38 28.26 12.40
N PRO A 36 18.06 28.65 11.16
CA PRO A 36 16.83 29.38 10.88
C PRO A 36 15.61 28.52 11.19
N HIS A 37 14.49 29.18 11.45
CA HIS A 37 13.20 28.52 11.46
C HIS A 37 12.74 28.30 10.02
N VAL A 38 12.31 27.09 9.68
CA VAL A 38 11.94 26.74 8.30
C VAL A 38 10.59 26.03 8.26
N GLU A 39 9.88 26.19 7.16
CA GLU A 39 8.79 25.31 6.74
C GLU A 39 9.31 24.42 5.62
N MET A 40 9.26 23.10 5.82
CA MET A 40 9.61 22.12 4.80
C MET A 40 8.36 21.35 4.37
N GLU A 41 8.14 21.23 3.07
CA GLU A 41 7.02 20.48 2.51
C GLU A 41 7.49 19.21 1.80
N ILE A 42 6.72 18.15 1.99
CA ILE A 42 6.90 16.89 1.29
C ILE A 42 5.92 16.85 0.12
N THR A 43 6.45 16.73 -1.09
CA THR A 43 5.69 16.75 -2.36
C THR A 43 6.24 15.70 -3.32
N ALA A 44 5.39 15.14 -4.17
CA ALA A 44 5.81 14.34 -5.33
C ALA A 44 5.59 15.15 -6.61
N GLY A 45 6.65 15.37 -7.39
CA GLY A 45 6.57 16.14 -8.63
C GLY A 45 5.89 15.39 -9.78
N SER A 46 6.04 14.08 -9.78
CA SER A 46 5.41 13.11 -10.68
C SER A 46 4.91 11.91 -9.89
N LEU A 47 3.93 11.20 -10.44
CA LEU A 47 3.37 9.98 -9.86
C LEU A 47 3.35 8.87 -10.92
N PRO A 48 3.37 7.58 -10.54
CA PRO A 48 3.21 6.48 -11.49
C PRO A 48 1.88 6.47 -12.25
N GLY A 49 0.87 7.19 -11.73
CA GLY A 49 -0.44 7.40 -12.35
C GLY A 49 -0.97 8.80 -12.06
N GLU A 50 -2.28 9.01 -12.20
CA GLU A 50 -2.90 10.33 -11.97
C GLU A 50 -2.92 10.75 -10.49
N TRP A 51 -2.97 9.78 -9.59
CA TRP A 51 -3.07 9.95 -8.14
C TRP A 51 -2.20 8.91 -7.43
N ALA A 52 -1.95 9.13 -6.14
CA ALA A 52 -1.33 8.17 -5.25
C ALA A 52 -2.02 8.19 -3.88
N VAL A 53 -1.86 7.13 -3.10
CA VAL A 53 -2.35 7.01 -1.72
C VAL A 53 -1.22 7.38 -0.78
N PHE A 54 -1.45 8.35 0.09
CA PHE A 54 -0.50 8.76 1.12
C PHE A 54 -0.47 7.74 2.26
N CYS A 55 0.69 7.12 2.52
CA CYS A 55 0.88 6.08 3.53
C CYS A 55 2.29 6.15 4.16
N GLY A 56 2.43 5.71 5.41
CA GLY A 56 3.68 5.75 6.19
C GLY A 56 3.71 6.85 7.27
N LEU A 57 2.58 7.50 7.55
CA LEU A 57 2.52 8.67 8.45
C LEU A 57 2.86 8.32 9.91
N ASP A 58 2.43 7.15 10.41
CA ASP A 58 2.64 6.76 11.81
C ASP A 58 4.12 6.57 12.16
N ASP A 59 4.92 6.04 11.22
CA ASP A 59 6.38 5.91 11.41
C ASP A 59 7.05 7.29 11.46
N VAL A 60 6.59 8.24 10.64
CA VAL A 60 7.09 9.63 10.68
C VAL A 60 6.71 10.33 12.00
N ILE A 61 5.49 10.13 12.49
CA ILE A 61 5.08 10.66 13.80
C ILE A 61 5.95 10.06 14.91
N SER A 62 6.20 8.75 14.87
CA SER A 62 7.06 8.06 15.84
C SER A 62 8.51 8.54 15.80
N LEU A 63 9.03 8.91 14.63
CA LEU A 63 10.37 9.47 14.48
C LEU A 63 10.50 10.88 15.05
N LEU A 64 9.47 11.71 14.85
CA LEU A 64 9.49 13.14 15.20
C LEU A 64 8.88 13.45 16.56
N GLU A 65 8.29 12.46 17.24
CA GLU A 65 7.89 12.53 18.64
C GLU A 65 9.06 13.01 19.52
N ASP A 66 8.77 13.94 20.43
CA ASP A 66 9.72 14.60 21.33
C ASP A 66 10.77 15.51 20.66
N LYS A 67 10.75 15.69 19.33
CA LYS A 67 11.60 16.66 18.63
C LYS A 67 10.93 18.04 18.62
N PRO A 68 11.67 19.16 18.69
CA PRO A 68 11.10 20.51 18.77
C PRO A 68 10.53 21.01 17.42
N VAL A 69 9.66 20.21 16.79
CA VAL A 69 9.05 20.47 15.49
C VAL A 69 7.54 20.38 15.59
N SER A 70 6.84 21.00 14.64
CA SER A 70 5.41 20.78 14.40
C SER A 70 5.22 20.07 13.07
N LEU A 71 4.23 19.18 13.00
CA LEU A 71 3.92 18.41 11.79
C LEU A 71 2.45 18.57 11.44
N LEU A 72 2.19 19.00 10.20
CA LEU A 72 0.90 18.87 9.55
C LEU A 72 1.00 17.84 8.42
N ALA A 73 -0.04 17.05 8.20
CA ALA A 73 -0.08 16.10 7.10
C ALA A 73 -1.51 15.86 6.62
N MET A 74 -1.67 15.37 5.39
CA MET A 74 -2.94 14.76 5.00
C MET A 74 -3.18 13.53 5.89
N PRO A 75 -4.42 13.23 6.27
CA PRO A 75 -4.72 11.97 6.95
C PRO A 75 -4.24 10.77 6.13
N GLU A 76 -3.63 9.78 6.78
CA GLU A 76 -3.14 8.58 6.10
C GLU A 76 -4.26 7.88 5.32
N GLY A 77 -3.95 7.31 4.16
CA GLY A 77 -4.94 6.78 3.22
C GLY A 77 -5.60 7.85 2.35
N SER A 78 -5.27 9.13 2.49
CA SER A 78 -5.75 10.17 1.56
C SER A 78 -5.14 9.97 0.18
N LEU A 79 -5.95 10.08 -0.87
CA LEU A 79 -5.44 10.35 -2.21
C LEU A 79 -4.72 11.69 -2.27
N PHE A 80 -3.72 11.81 -3.12
CA PHE A 80 -3.07 13.07 -3.47
C PHE A 80 -2.62 13.08 -4.93
N TYR A 81 -2.38 14.29 -5.42
CA TYR A 81 -2.05 14.59 -6.81
C TYR A 81 -0.65 15.22 -6.93
N PRO A 82 -0.05 15.25 -8.13
CA PRO A 82 1.28 15.81 -8.30
C PRO A 82 1.38 17.25 -7.81
N ASN A 83 2.45 17.55 -7.08
CA ASN A 83 2.76 18.84 -6.47
C ASN A 83 1.83 19.31 -5.33
N GLU A 84 0.91 18.47 -4.85
CA GLU A 84 0.22 18.73 -3.58
C GLU A 84 1.17 18.44 -2.40
N PRO A 85 1.31 19.35 -1.42
CA PRO A 85 2.01 19.04 -0.18
C PRO A 85 1.22 18.02 0.60
N VAL A 86 1.79 16.83 0.82
CA VAL A 86 1.16 15.78 1.65
C VAL A 86 1.50 15.93 3.12
N MET A 87 2.60 16.62 3.43
CA MET A 87 3.08 16.85 4.78
C MET A 87 3.90 18.14 4.82
N ARG A 88 3.84 18.85 5.96
CA ARG A 88 4.65 20.02 6.28
C ARG A 88 5.26 19.88 7.66
N ILE A 89 6.58 20.08 7.76
CA ILE A 89 7.34 20.07 9.00
C ILE A 89 7.88 21.48 9.26
N SER A 90 7.65 21.97 10.46
CA SER A 90 7.98 23.32 10.92
C SER A 90 8.90 23.25 12.13
N GLY A 91 10.01 23.97 12.12
CA GLY A 91 10.97 24.00 13.25
C GLY A 91 12.30 24.61 12.85
N ARG A 92 13.30 24.53 13.75
CA ARG A 92 14.66 24.95 13.37
C ARG A 92 15.33 23.87 12.53
N TYR A 93 15.94 24.24 11.41
CA TYR A 93 16.43 23.27 10.43
C TYR A 93 17.38 22.21 11.03
N ARG A 94 18.33 22.61 11.90
CA ARG A 94 19.29 21.67 12.51
C ARG A 94 18.66 20.70 13.51
N ASP A 95 17.43 20.96 13.96
CA ASP A 95 16.76 20.07 14.92
C ASP A 95 16.18 18.83 14.21
N PHE A 96 16.02 18.87 12.88
CA PHE A 96 15.43 17.77 12.13
C PHE A 96 16.01 17.46 10.75
N ALA A 97 17.00 18.20 10.25
CA ALA A 97 17.58 18.00 8.92
C ALA A 97 18.03 16.54 8.68
N ARG A 98 18.76 15.93 9.62
CA ARG A 98 19.18 14.52 9.56
C ARG A 98 18.06 13.48 9.45
N TYR A 99 16.80 13.84 9.69
CA TYR A 99 15.71 12.87 9.62
C TYR A 99 15.11 12.75 8.22
N GLU A 100 15.51 13.59 7.26
CA GLU A 100 14.95 13.61 5.91
C GLU A 100 15.01 12.24 5.22
N THR A 101 16.17 11.57 5.26
CA THR A 101 16.35 10.22 4.68
C THR A 101 15.32 9.23 5.24
N SER A 102 15.08 9.25 6.55
CA SER A 102 14.14 8.34 7.22
C SER A 102 12.68 8.74 6.98
N VAL A 103 12.35 10.04 7.04
CA VAL A 103 11.01 10.57 6.73
C VAL A 103 10.58 10.17 5.32
N LEU A 104 11.43 10.41 4.32
CA LEU A 104 11.15 10.01 2.94
C LEU A 104 11.10 8.48 2.81
N GLY A 105 12.02 7.76 3.45
CA GLY A 105 12.04 6.30 3.46
C GLY A 105 10.73 5.66 3.94
N PHE A 106 10.12 6.21 5.00
CA PHE A 106 8.83 5.74 5.51
C PHE A 106 7.67 6.02 4.55
N LEU A 107 7.69 7.16 3.86
CA LEU A 107 6.58 7.59 3.01
C LEU A 107 6.63 6.98 1.60
N CYS A 108 7.79 6.99 0.95
CA CYS A 108 7.94 6.66 -0.47
C CYS A 108 7.48 5.23 -0.79
N HIS A 109 7.95 4.24 -0.03
CA HIS A 109 7.67 2.83 -0.29
C HIS A 109 6.24 2.45 0.15
N ALA A 110 5.84 2.86 1.35
CA ALA A 110 4.50 2.59 1.87
C ALA A 110 3.42 3.18 0.95
N SER A 111 3.59 4.43 0.49
CA SER A 111 2.67 5.07 -0.45
C SER A 111 2.63 4.36 -1.81
N GLY A 112 3.77 3.86 -2.30
CA GLY A 112 3.84 3.09 -3.55
C GLY A 112 3.02 1.79 -3.47
N ILE A 113 3.20 1.02 -2.40
CA ILE A 113 2.47 -0.24 -2.15
C ILE A 113 0.97 0.03 -2.00
N ALA A 114 0.58 1.03 -1.20
CA ALA A 114 -0.83 1.38 -1.00
C ALA A 114 -1.49 1.82 -2.31
N THR A 115 -0.79 2.61 -3.13
CA THR A 115 -1.25 3.07 -4.44
C THR A 115 -1.45 1.90 -5.41
N ALA A 116 -0.46 1.01 -5.53
CA ALA A 116 -0.56 -0.16 -6.41
C ALA A 116 -1.68 -1.10 -5.98
N THR A 117 -1.90 -1.25 -4.66
CA THR A 117 -2.99 -2.06 -4.14
C THR A 117 -4.35 -1.47 -4.45
N LEU A 118 -4.53 -0.16 -4.31
CA LEU A 118 -5.79 0.51 -4.66
C LEU A 118 -6.07 0.40 -6.16
N ALA A 119 -5.06 0.59 -7.01
CA ALA A 119 -5.17 0.38 -8.45
C ALA A 119 -5.55 -1.07 -8.80
N THR A 120 -5.01 -2.03 -8.06
CA THR A 120 -5.35 -3.46 -8.18
C THR A 120 -6.79 -3.73 -7.77
N LYS A 121 -7.29 -3.10 -6.68
CA LYS A 121 -8.69 -3.22 -6.24
C LYS A 121 -9.67 -2.60 -7.24
N LEU A 122 -9.31 -1.49 -7.88
CA LEU A 122 -10.10 -0.90 -8.98
C LEU A 122 -10.25 -1.89 -10.14
N ALA A 123 -9.15 -2.50 -10.58
CA ALA A 123 -9.15 -3.52 -11.63
C ALA A 123 -9.97 -4.76 -11.24
N ALA A 124 -9.97 -5.13 -9.96
CA ALA A 124 -10.67 -6.32 -9.47
C ALA A 124 -12.20 -6.18 -9.44
N ARG A 125 -12.78 -5.00 -9.62
CA ARG A 125 -14.24 -4.79 -9.74
C ARG A 125 -15.07 -5.51 -8.66
N GLY A 126 -14.61 -5.47 -7.41
CA GLY A 126 -15.27 -6.09 -6.26
C GLY A 126 -14.81 -7.52 -5.93
N ARG A 127 -13.97 -8.14 -6.78
CA ARG A 127 -13.32 -9.42 -6.45
C ARG A 127 -12.31 -9.26 -5.31
N SER A 128 -12.06 -10.35 -4.59
CA SER A 128 -11.12 -10.35 -3.47
C SER A 128 -9.68 -10.26 -3.96
N VAL A 129 -8.85 -9.49 -3.28
CA VAL A 129 -7.42 -9.30 -3.60
C VAL A 129 -6.62 -9.45 -2.31
N TYR A 130 -5.72 -10.42 -2.27
CA TYR A 130 -4.88 -10.71 -1.12
C TYR A 130 -3.42 -10.36 -1.39
N SER A 131 -2.72 -9.81 -0.38
CA SER A 131 -1.30 -9.46 -0.45
C SER A 131 -0.41 -10.68 -0.16
N PHE A 132 0.20 -11.23 -1.22
CA PHE A 132 1.08 -12.42 -1.20
C PHE A 132 2.56 -12.07 -1.48
N GLY A 133 2.91 -10.79 -1.28
CA GLY A 133 4.10 -10.17 -1.86
C GLY A 133 5.32 -10.08 -0.95
N SER A 134 5.16 -10.08 0.37
CA SER A 134 6.27 -9.83 1.33
C SER A 134 7.49 -10.73 1.13
N ARG A 135 7.32 -11.98 0.65
CA ARG A 135 8.45 -12.87 0.28
C ARG A 135 9.34 -12.38 -0.89
N ARG A 136 9.04 -11.24 -1.51
CA ARG A 136 9.85 -10.59 -2.58
C ARG A 136 10.63 -9.39 -2.05
N GLN A 137 10.45 -9.06 -0.77
CA GLN A 137 11.07 -7.95 -0.08
C GLN A 137 11.97 -8.48 1.04
N HIS A 138 12.80 -7.60 1.61
CA HIS A 138 13.59 -7.95 2.78
C HIS A 138 12.64 -8.26 3.96
N PRO A 139 12.84 -9.36 4.72
CA PRO A 139 11.88 -9.80 5.73
C PRO A 139 11.61 -8.75 6.81
N ALA A 140 12.61 -7.92 7.15
CA ALA A 140 12.49 -6.84 8.14
C ALA A 140 11.43 -5.79 7.82
N ILE A 141 11.00 -5.66 6.56
CA ILE A 141 9.95 -4.69 6.16
C ILE A 141 8.61 -5.36 5.85
N SER A 142 8.46 -6.66 6.12
CA SER A 142 7.23 -7.40 5.81
C SER A 142 5.99 -6.78 6.46
N MET A 143 6.11 -6.32 7.71
CA MET A 143 5.01 -5.65 8.41
C MET A 143 4.57 -4.38 7.70
N MET A 144 5.51 -3.55 7.25
CA MET A 144 5.23 -2.32 6.47
C MET A 144 4.56 -2.65 5.14
N VAL A 145 5.01 -3.70 4.44
CA VAL A 145 4.42 -4.16 3.18
C VAL A 145 2.96 -4.57 3.37
N GLU A 146 2.68 -5.45 4.33
CA GLU A 146 1.32 -5.93 4.56
C GLU A 146 0.39 -4.84 5.11
N ARG A 147 0.91 -3.96 6.00
CA ARG A 147 0.19 -2.77 6.49
C ARG A 147 -0.23 -1.87 5.33
N SER A 148 0.70 -1.56 4.43
CA SER A 148 0.45 -0.64 3.32
C SER A 148 -0.49 -1.25 2.28
N ALA A 149 -0.38 -2.55 1.99
CA ALA A 149 -1.31 -3.25 1.13
C ALA A 149 -2.72 -3.29 1.74
N TRP A 150 -2.83 -3.54 3.05
CA TRP A 150 -4.11 -3.47 3.76
C TRP A 150 -4.73 -2.07 3.72
N ILE A 151 -3.96 -1.00 3.96
CA ILE A 151 -4.46 0.37 3.84
C ILE A 151 -4.91 0.63 2.39
N GLY A 152 -4.15 0.17 1.40
CA GLY A 152 -4.48 0.27 -0.03
C GLY A 152 -5.70 -0.55 -0.49
N GLY A 153 -6.31 -1.34 0.39
CA GLY A 153 -7.59 -2.02 0.12
C GLY A 153 -7.52 -3.53 -0.06
N ALA A 154 -6.36 -4.20 0.11
CA ALA A 154 -6.28 -5.66 0.07
C ALA A 154 -7.21 -6.30 1.13
N ASP A 155 -7.83 -7.44 0.82
CA ASP A 155 -8.81 -8.11 1.70
C ASP A 155 -8.15 -9.00 2.76
N GLY A 156 -6.84 -9.22 2.66
CA GLY A 156 -6.05 -9.92 3.66
C GLY A 156 -4.57 -9.99 3.28
N ALA A 157 -3.75 -10.50 4.19
CA ALA A 157 -2.30 -10.61 4.06
C ALA A 157 -1.83 -12.05 4.25
N SER A 158 -0.73 -12.44 3.61
CA SER A 158 -0.18 -13.81 3.78
C SER A 158 0.89 -13.93 4.88
N ASN A 159 1.48 -12.83 5.30
CA ASN A 159 2.61 -12.86 6.23
C ASN A 159 2.12 -12.83 7.68
N THR A 160 2.60 -13.78 8.48
CA THR A 160 2.23 -13.86 9.91
C THR A 160 2.72 -12.68 10.75
N CYS A 161 3.64 -11.86 10.22
CA CYS A 161 4.09 -10.62 10.86
C CYS A 161 3.27 -9.39 10.42
N SER A 162 2.10 -9.57 9.79
CA SER A 162 1.19 -8.46 9.52
C SER A 162 0.71 -7.82 10.84
N PRO A 163 0.39 -6.52 10.85
CA PRO A 163 -0.26 -5.89 11.99
C PRO A 163 -1.50 -6.66 12.50
N GLU A 164 -1.74 -6.58 13.81
CA GLU A 164 -2.91 -7.18 14.43
C GLU A 164 -4.22 -6.65 13.82
N GLY A 165 -5.23 -7.53 13.69
CA GLY A 165 -6.52 -7.20 13.10
C GLY A 165 -6.59 -7.30 11.58
N ILE A 166 -5.46 -7.48 10.88
CA ILE A 166 -5.46 -7.79 9.45
C ILE A 166 -5.72 -9.30 9.27
N PRO A 167 -6.76 -9.70 8.51
CA PRO A 167 -7.03 -11.10 8.23
C PRO A 167 -5.84 -11.77 7.54
N LEU A 168 -5.37 -12.87 8.13
CA LEU A 168 -4.37 -13.73 7.51
C LEU A 168 -5.03 -14.66 6.50
N ALA A 169 -4.54 -14.66 5.28
CA ALA A 169 -5.00 -15.52 4.20
C ALA A 169 -3.85 -16.41 3.72
N GLY A 170 -4.08 -17.71 3.76
CA GLY A 170 -3.16 -18.73 3.25
C GLY A 170 -3.95 -19.90 2.71
N THR A 171 -3.39 -20.56 1.71
CA THR A 171 -3.91 -21.84 1.21
C THR A 171 -2.78 -22.87 1.25
N MET A 172 -2.99 -24.08 0.75
CA MET A 172 -1.91 -25.07 0.65
C MET A 172 -0.80 -24.65 -0.35
N PRO A 173 0.48 -24.87 -0.03
CA PRO A 173 1.58 -24.73 -1.00
C PRO A 173 1.75 -26.01 -1.83
N HIS A 174 2.40 -25.91 -3.00
CA HIS A 174 2.76 -27.09 -3.81
C HIS A 174 3.52 -28.14 -3.00
N ALA A 175 4.44 -27.70 -2.13
CA ALA A 175 5.20 -28.60 -1.26
C ALA A 175 4.31 -29.50 -0.40
N PHE A 176 3.16 -29.01 0.06
CA PHE A 176 2.20 -29.83 0.81
C PHE A 176 1.61 -30.93 -0.06
N VAL A 177 1.15 -30.59 -1.27
CA VAL A 177 0.58 -31.57 -2.22
C VAL A 177 1.63 -32.62 -2.60
N MET A 178 2.88 -32.21 -2.80
CA MET A 178 4.01 -33.10 -3.11
C MET A 178 4.38 -34.08 -1.99
N CYS A 179 3.92 -33.87 -0.76
CA CYS A 179 4.14 -34.81 0.35
C CYS A 179 3.20 -36.03 0.33
N TYR A 180 2.22 -36.06 -0.59
CA TYR A 180 1.25 -37.16 -0.72
C TYR A 180 1.44 -37.91 -2.04
N ALA A 181 0.89 -39.13 -2.10
CA ALA A 181 0.99 -39.98 -3.29
C ALA A 181 0.16 -39.46 -4.48
N SER A 182 -0.89 -38.68 -4.20
CA SER A 182 -1.76 -38.05 -5.20
C SER A 182 -2.29 -36.70 -4.69
N PRO A 183 -2.68 -35.78 -5.60
CA PRO A 183 -3.38 -34.55 -5.22
C PRO A 183 -4.64 -34.82 -4.40
N GLU A 184 -5.43 -35.83 -4.76
CA GLU A 184 -6.64 -36.22 -4.04
C GLU A 184 -6.36 -36.58 -2.57
N ASP A 185 -5.26 -37.28 -2.29
CA ASP A 185 -4.87 -37.62 -0.93
C ASP A 185 -4.48 -36.37 -0.13
N ALA A 186 -3.79 -35.42 -0.76
CA ALA A 186 -3.48 -34.13 -0.15
C ALA A 186 -4.75 -33.31 0.13
N PHE A 187 -5.68 -33.24 -0.82
CA PHE A 187 -6.93 -32.50 -0.66
C PHE A 187 -7.81 -33.08 0.45
N ARG A 188 -7.97 -34.41 0.50
CA ARG A 188 -8.69 -35.09 1.59
C ARG A 188 -8.01 -34.89 2.94
N ALA A 189 -6.69 -34.89 2.98
CA ALA A 189 -5.96 -34.62 4.22
C ALA A 189 -6.18 -33.17 4.68
N PHE A 190 -6.12 -32.20 3.76
CA PHE A 190 -6.37 -30.80 4.09
C PHE A 190 -7.80 -30.58 4.59
N ASP A 191 -8.80 -31.13 3.90
CA ASP A 191 -10.20 -31.01 4.32
C ASP A 191 -10.45 -31.59 5.71
N ARG A 192 -9.87 -32.77 5.99
CA ARG A 192 -10.02 -33.48 7.27
C ARG A 192 -9.34 -32.76 8.44
N TYR A 193 -8.13 -32.24 8.24
CA TYR A 193 -7.28 -31.79 9.35
C TYR A 193 -7.18 -30.27 9.49
N ALA A 194 -7.53 -29.48 8.46
CA ALA A 194 -7.58 -28.03 8.60
C ALA A 194 -8.72 -27.60 9.55
N PRO A 195 -8.51 -26.59 10.42
CA PRO A 195 -9.56 -26.05 11.26
C PRO A 195 -10.80 -25.62 10.45
N ALA A 196 -11.99 -25.73 11.02
CA ALA A 196 -13.26 -25.51 10.30
C ALA A 196 -13.42 -24.08 9.75
N ASP A 197 -12.80 -23.10 10.39
CA ASP A 197 -12.79 -21.68 10.00
C ASP A 197 -11.82 -21.37 8.85
N ILE A 198 -10.93 -22.29 8.48
CA ILE A 198 -10.02 -22.11 7.35
C ILE A 198 -10.69 -22.51 6.03
N PRO A 199 -10.78 -21.61 5.03
CA PRO A 199 -11.36 -21.94 3.73
C PRO A 199 -10.62 -23.08 3.03
N ARG A 200 -11.37 -24.00 2.41
CA ARG A 200 -10.85 -25.12 1.61
C ARG A 200 -10.48 -24.65 0.20
N VAL A 201 -9.39 -23.89 0.11
CA VAL A 201 -8.84 -23.41 -1.18
C VAL A 201 -7.73 -24.35 -1.64
N MET A 202 -8.04 -25.24 -2.58
CA MET A 202 -7.16 -26.34 -2.98
C MET A 202 -6.28 -25.95 -4.18
N LEU A 203 -4.98 -26.28 -4.15
CA LEU A 203 -4.04 -25.93 -5.20
C LEU A 203 -4.06 -26.96 -6.33
N CYS A 204 -4.48 -26.55 -7.53
CA CYS A 204 -4.89 -27.45 -8.61
C CYS A 204 -3.98 -27.38 -9.84
N ASP A 205 -2.67 -27.24 -9.65
CA ASP A 205 -1.68 -27.17 -10.73
C ASP A 205 -0.33 -27.81 -10.31
N THR A 206 -0.36 -28.85 -9.48
CA THR A 206 0.87 -29.45 -8.94
C THR A 206 1.48 -30.52 -9.85
N PHE A 207 0.69 -31.51 -10.29
CA PHE A 207 1.18 -32.64 -11.08
C PHE A 207 0.42 -32.84 -12.39
N CYS A 208 -0.90 -32.70 -12.34
CA CYS A 208 -1.80 -32.86 -13.47
C CYS A 208 -2.25 -31.51 -14.02
N ASP A 209 -2.95 -31.57 -15.14
CA ASP A 209 -3.63 -30.42 -15.75
C ASP A 209 -4.67 -29.80 -14.81
N GLU A 210 -4.79 -28.47 -14.87
CA GLU A 210 -5.66 -27.66 -14.01
C GLU A 210 -7.10 -28.15 -14.00
N LYS A 211 -7.61 -28.58 -15.16
CA LYS A 211 -8.95 -29.13 -15.29
C LYS A 211 -9.14 -30.37 -14.43
N ARG A 212 -8.18 -31.30 -14.46
CA ARG A 212 -8.29 -32.57 -13.74
C ARG A 212 -8.17 -32.37 -12.24
N GLU A 213 -7.17 -31.62 -11.80
CA GLU A 213 -6.99 -31.37 -10.36
C GLU A 213 -8.13 -30.52 -9.78
N SER A 214 -8.71 -29.60 -10.54
CA SER A 214 -9.84 -28.79 -10.09
C SER A 214 -11.09 -29.64 -9.84
N LEU A 215 -11.39 -30.62 -10.70
CA LEU A 215 -12.50 -31.56 -10.48
C LEU A 215 -12.27 -32.48 -9.28
N ALA A 216 -11.02 -32.93 -9.11
CA ALA A 216 -10.61 -33.73 -7.97
C ALA A 216 -10.75 -32.95 -6.65
N ALA A 217 -10.30 -31.69 -6.64
CA ALA A 217 -10.43 -30.77 -5.52
C ALA A 217 -11.90 -30.49 -5.16
N ALA A 218 -12.74 -30.16 -6.14
CA ALA A 218 -14.16 -29.93 -5.95
C ALA A 218 -14.86 -31.15 -5.32
N SER A 219 -14.54 -32.35 -5.81
CA SER A 219 -15.04 -33.61 -5.27
C SER A 219 -14.55 -33.91 -3.84
N CYS A 220 -13.46 -33.27 -3.41
CA CYS A 220 -12.90 -33.36 -2.06
C CYS A 220 -13.34 -32.22 -1.14
N GLY A 221 -14.35 -31.42 -1.51
CA GLY A 221 -14.92 -30.38 -0.66
C GLY A 221 -14.26 -29.00 -0.79
N ALA A 222 -13.58 -28.73 -1.91
CA ALA A 222 -13.05 -27.39 -2.17
C ALA A 222 -14.17 -26.34 -2.21
N CYS A 223 -14.01 -25.24 -1.45
CA CYS A 223 -14.83 -24.05 -1.64
C CYS A 223 -14.29 -23.18 -2.79
N SER A 224 -13.01 -23.32 -3.12
CA SER A 224 -12.39 -22.70 -4.29
C SER A 224 -11.18 -23.51 -4.76
N VAL A 225 -10.91 -23.46 -6.06
CA VAL A 225 -9.68 -23.99 -6.66
C VAL A 225 -8.70 -22.86 -6.90
N ARG A 226 -7.45 -23.03 -6.47
CA ARG A 226 -6.35 -22.09 -6.72
C ARG A 226 -5.52 -22.57 -7.89
N LEU A 227 -5.32 -21.68 -8.86
CA LEU A 227 -4.42 -21.87 -9.99
C LEU A 227 -3.20 -20.96 -9.81
N ASP A 228 -2.01 -21.55 -9.71
CA ASP A 228 -0.70 -20.86 -9.71
C ASP A 228 0.11 -21.22 -10.98
N THR A 229 -0.60 -21.55 -12.07
CA THR A 229 -0.07 -22.23 -13.26
C THR A 229 1.32 -21.74 -13.65
N PRO A 230 2.33 -22.60 -13.83
CA PRO A 230 3.66 -22.15 -14.22
C PRO A 230 3.65 -21.35 -15.53
N ARG A 231 4.51 -20.32 -15.65
CA ARG A 231 4.59 -19.49 -16.88
C ARG A 231 4.80 -20.30 -18.17
N SER A 232 5.48 -21.44 -18.09
CA SER A 232 5.72 -22.36 -19.21
C SER A 232 4.50 -23.22 -19.57
N ARG A 233 3.41 -23.10 -18.82
CA ARG A 233 2.12 -23.80 -19.02
C ARG A 233 0.96 -22.84 -19.23
N ARG A 234 1.13 -21.55 -18.91
CA ARG A 234 0.19 -20.46 -19.23
C ARG A 234 0.23 -20.10 -20.72
N GLY A 235 -0.17 -21.02 -21.60
CA GLY A 235 -0.32 -20.74 -23.03
C GLY A 235 -1.37 -19.67 -23.26
N ASP A 236 -2.62 -19.98 -22.90
CA ASP A 236 -3.73 -19.03 -22.85
C ASP A 236 -4.45 -19.17 -21.51
N MET A 237 -4.15 -18.27 -20.57
CA MET A 237 -4.73 -18.31 -19.22
C MET A 237 -6.24 -18.08 -19.24
N ARG A 238 -6.77 -17.30 -20.19
CA ARG A 238 -8.22 -17.07 -20.31
C ARG A 238 -8.91 -18.39 -20.67
N ALA A 239 -8.40 -19.09 -21.68
CA ALA A 239 -8.94 -20.38 -22.10
C ALA A 239 -8.87 -21.43 -20.98
N ILE A 240 -7.76 -21.48 -20.22
CA ILE A 240 -7.63 -22.39 -19.07
C ILE A 240 -8.69 -22.07 -17.99
N LEU A 241 -8.90 -20.79 -17.67
CA LEU A 241 -9.91 -20.38 -16.69
C LEU A 241 -11.33 -20.73 -17.15
N GLU A 242 -11.65 -20.51 -18.42
CA GLU A 242 -12.94 -20.86 -19.01
C GLU A 242 -13.16 -22.37 -19.04
N GLU A 243 -12.13 -23.16 -19.37
CA GLU A 243 -12.20 -24.62 -19.33
C GLU A 243 -12.45 -25.13 -17.91
N VAL A 244 -11.69 -24.64 -16.92
CA VAL A 244 -11.89 -25.02 -15.51
C VAL A 244 -13.31 -24.66 -15.05
N ARG A 245 -13.77 -23.43 -15.33
CA ARG A 245 -15.11 -22.98 -14.98
C ARG A 245 -16.19 -23.86 -15.62
N TRP A 246 -16.08 -24.14 -16.91
CA TRP A 246 -17.01 -25.01 -17.64
C TRP A 246 -17.06 -26.43 -17.07
N GLU A 247 -15.91 -27.02 -16.78
CA GLU A 247 -15.82 -28.40 -16.28
C GLU A 247 -16.41 -28.53 -14.88
N LEU A 248 -16.20 -27.53 -14.01
CA LEU A 248 -16.84 -27.45 -12.71
C LEU A 248 -18.37 -27.30 -12.83
N ASP A 249 -18.84 -26.35 -13.65
CA ASP A 249 -20.27 -26.05 -13.80
C ASP A 249 -21.04 -27.23 -14.38
N SER A 250 -20.52 -27.85 -15.45
CA SER A 250 -21.14 -29.01 -16.12
C SER A 250 -21.26 -30.24 -15.21
N ARG A 251 -20.55 -30.26 -14.07
CA ARG A 251 -20.60 -31.34 -13.07
C ARG A 251 -21.27 -30.93 -11.76
N GLY A 252 -21.92 -29.77 -11.73
CA GLY A 252 -22.68 -29.30 -10.58
C GLY A 252 -21.84 -28.62 -9.49
N PHE A 253 -20.60 -28.22 -9.79
CA PHE A 253 -19.71 -27.49 -8.87
C PHE A 253 -19.70 -25.98 -9.15
N SER A 254 -20.85 -25.40 -9.51
CA SER A 254 -20.99 -23.97 -9.86
C SER A 254 -20.65 -23.03 -8.70
N ASP A 255 -20.79 -23.49 -7.46
CA ASP A 255 -20.51 -22.71 -6.26
C ASP A 255 -19.02 -22.71 -5.85
N VAL A 256 -18.19 -23.55 -6.50
CA VAL A 256 -16.74 -23.61 -6.23
C VAL A 256 -16.07 -22.43 -6.92
N GLY A 257 -15.52 -21.48 -6.16
CA GLY A 257 -14.89 -20.29 -6.73
C GLY A 257 -13.52 -20.55 -7.38
N ILE A 258 -13.03 -19.60 -8.16
CA ILE A 258 -11.68 -19.66 -8.75
C ILE A 258 -10.77 -18.60 -8.10
N PHE A 259 -9.63 -19.05 -7.59
CA PHE A 259 -8.57 -18.21 -7.04
C PHE A 259 -7.37 -18.20 -7.98
N LEU A 260 -7.00 -17.04 -8.53
CA LEU A 260 -5.82 -16.92 -9.41
C LEU A 260 -4.61 -16.36 -8.64
N SER A 261 -3.44 -16.96 -8.81
CA SER A 261 -2.19 -16.49 -8.22
C SER A 261 -0.97 -16.66 -9.12
N GLY A 262 0.19 -16.20 -8.64
CA GLY A 262 1.46 -16.30 -9.35
C GLY A 262 1.64 -15.23 -10.41
N GLY A 263 2.50 -14.24 -10.15
CA GLY A 263 2.80 -13.21 -11.14
C GLY A 263 1.58 -12.45 -11.68
N VAL A 264 0.45 -12.47 -10.96
CA VAL A 264 -0.75 -11.71 -11.29
C VAL A 264 -0.39 -10.22 -11.27
N THR A 265 -0.78 -9.54 -12.35
CA THR A 265 -0.61 -8.08 -12.52
C THR A 265 -1.98 -7.44 -12.63
N ARG A 266 -2.03 -6.11 -12.64
CA ARG A 266 -3.28 -5.37 -12.83
C ARG A 266 -3.97 -5.76 -14.14
N GLU A 267 -3.21 -5.90 -15.22
CA GLU A 267 -3.72 -6.24 -16.55
C GLU A 267 -4.38 -7.63 -16.56
N HIS A 268 -3.76 -8.61 -15.89
CA HIS A 268 -4.38 -9.93 -15.72
C HIS A 268 -5.69 -9.86 -14.93
N ILE A 269 -5.76 -9.02 -13.90
CA ILE A 269 -6.99 -8.86 -13.11
C ILE A 269 -8.10 -8.24 -13.96
N GLU A 270 -7.79 -7.18 -14.71
CA GLU A 270 -8.76 -6.54 -15.62
C GLU A 270 -9.31 -7.53 -16.66
N GLN A 271 -8.46 -8.45 -17.13
CA GLN A 271 -8.82 -9.47 -18.13
C GLN A 271 -9.63 -10.65 -17.57
N TYR A 272 -9.45 -10.99 -16.29
CA TYR A 272 -9.96 -12.25 -15.73
C TYR A 272 -10.95 -12.07 -14.57
N CYS A 273 -11.21 -10.84 -14.10
CA CYS A 273 -12.12 -10.57 -12.97
C CYS A 273 -13.59 -10.94 -13.20
N ASP A 274 -13.99 -11.21 -14.46
CA ASP A 274 -15.30 -11.75 -14.81
C ASP A 274 -15.44 -13.24 -14.49
N ILE A 275 -14.35 -14.01 -14.48
CA ILE A 275 -14.33 -15.46 -14.17
C ILE A 275 -13.75 -15.74 -12.78
N VAL A 276 -12.71 -15.01 -12.38
CA VAL A 276 -11.95 -15.24 -11.14
C VAL A 276 -12.60 -14.52 -9.97
N ASP A 277 -12.77 -15.22 -8.85
CA ASP A 277 -13.41 -14.69 -7.64
C ASP A 277 -12.43 -14.02 -6.67
N ALA A 278 -11.18 -14.50 -6.67
CA ALA A 278 -10.13 -14.02 -5.78
C ALA A 278 -8.75 -14.03 -6.45
N PHE A 279 -7.92 -13.05 -6.09
CA PHE A 279 -6.56 -12.91 -6.62
C PHE A 279 -5.53 -12.87 -5.49
N GLY A 280 -4.49 -13.70 -5.60
CA GLY A 280 -3.30 -13.63 -4.76
C GLY A 280 -2.21 -12.83 -5.46
N VAL A 281 -2.04 -11.57 -5.08
CA VAL A 281 -1.15 -10.64 -5.79
C VAL A 281 0.14 -10.47 -5.00
N GLY A 282 1.26 -10.82 -5.65
CA GLY A 282 2.57 -10.81 -5.03
C GLY A 282 3.40 -9.57 -5.40
N GLY A 283 4.35 -9.78 -6.32
CA GLY A 283 5.33 -8.75 -6.70
C GLY A 283 4.73 -7.47 -7.27
N ALA A 284 3.56 -7.52 -7.92
CA ALA A 284 2.90 -6.32 -8.45
C ALA A 284 2.50 -5.31 -7.35
N ILE A 285 2.29 -5.78 -6.12
CA ILE A 285 2.03 -4.93 -4.95
C ILE A 285 3.34 -4.68 -4.19
N ALA A 286 4.05 -5.74 -3.78
CA ALA A 286 5.20 -5.60 -2.88
C ALA A 286 6.43 -4.97 -3.53
N ASN A 287 6.54 -4.99 -4.87
CA ASN A 287 7.62 -4.35 -5.63
C ASN A 287 7.11 -3.14 -6.41
N ALA A 288 5.97 -2.56 -5.99
CA ALA A 288 5.43 -1.38 -6.64
C ALA A 288 6.50 -0.27 -6.71
N PRO A 289 6.55 0.51 -7.79
CA PRO A 289 7.38 1.71 -7.83
C PRO A 289 7.09 2.59 -6.61
N VAL A 290 8.16 3.04 -5.95
CA VAL A 290 8.02 4.00 -4.85
C VAL A 290 7.44 5.31 -5.37
N ILE A 291 6.75 6.04 -4.51
CA ILE A 291 6.44 7.44 -4.82
C ILE A 291 7.67 8.28 -4.56
N ASP A 292 8.12 9.04 -5.56
CA ASP A 292 9.31 9.88 -5.48
C ASP A 292 9.01 11.19 -4.73
N PHE A 293 8.84 11.08 -3.41
CA PHE A 293 8.70 12.26 -2.57
C PHE A 293 10.02 12.97 -2.40
N ALA A 294 9.96 14.30 -2.42
CA ALA A 294 11.05 15.17 -2.01
C ALA A 294 10.58 16.07 -0.87
N MET A 295 11.50 16.35 0.06
CA MET A 295 11.30 17.23 1.20
C MET A 295 12.09 18.51 0.94
N ASP A 296 11.41 19.64 0.82
CA ASP A 296 12.04 20.89 0.39
C ASP A 296 11.66 22.04 1.32
N ILE A 297 12.63 22.89 1.65
CA ILE A 297 12.35 24.19 2.29
C ILE A 297 11.50 25.05 1.34
N VAL A 298 10.40 25.58 1.87
CA VAL A 298 9.49 26.49 1.17
C VAL A 298 9.40 27.87 1.83
N GLU A 299 9.80 27.98 3.10
CA GLU A 299 9.94 29.25 3.83
C GLU A 299 11.14 29.21 4.78
N ILE A 300 11.80 30.35 4.97
CA ILE A 300 12.89 30.57 5.93
C ILE A 300 12.58 31.84 6.73
N ASP A 301 12.52 31.73 8.04
CA ASP A 301 12.25 32.85 8.98
C ASP A 301 11.01 33.69 8.59
N GLY A 302 9.98 33.02 8.04
CA GLY A 302 8.72 33.64 7.59
C GLY A 302 8.74 34.17 6.15
N GLU A 303 9.90 34.16 5.48
CA GLU A 303 10.05 34.61 4.10
C GLU A 303 9.91 33.45 3.11
N LYS A 304 9.16 33.66 2.02
CA LYS A 304 8.93 32.65 0.98
C LYS A 304 10.24 32.33 0.25
N CYS A 305 10.77 31.12 0.42
CA CYS A 305 12.05 30.71 -0.13
C CYS A 305 12.01 29.25 -0.60
N ALA A 306 12.30 28.98 -1.87
CA ALA A 306 12.41 27.62 -2.39
C ALA A 306 13.46 27.53 -3.51
N LYS A 307 14.01 26.33 -3.71
CA LYS A 307 14.92 26.07 -4.85
C LYS A 307 14.17 26.05 -6.18
N ARG A 308 14.92 26.13 -7.28
CA ARG A 308 14.38 26.01 -8.64
C ARG A 308 13.53 24.74 -8.80
N GLY A 309 12.39 24.87 -9.48
CA GLY A 309 11.44 23.78 -9.71
C GLY A 309 10.49 23.51 -8.54
N LYS A 310 10.59 24.26 -7.43
CA LYS A 310 9.68 24.16 -6.28
C LYS A 310 8.96 25.47 -6.05
N ARG A 311 7.71 25.38 -5.57
CA ARG A 311 6.86 26.55 -5.27
C ARG A 311 7.16 26.99 -3.83
N SER A 312 7.60 28.23 -3.64
CA SER A 312 7.84 28.80 -2.30
C SER A 312 6.53 29.16 -1.57
N GLY A 313 6.66 29.43 -0.28
CA GLY A 313 5.55 29.68 0.64
C GLY A 313 4.96 28.39 1.18
N ALA A 314 4.64 28.35 2.47
CA ALA A 314 3.90 27.25 3.08
C ALA A 314 2.48 27.23 2.49
N LYS A 315 1.99 26.03 2.19
CA LYS A 315 0.75 25.79 1.45
C LYS A 315 -0.23 24.95 2.25
N GLU A 316 -1.50 25.08 1.88
CA GLU A 316 -2.60 24.23 2.31
C GLU A 316 -3.28 23.63 1.07
N VAL A 317 -3.85 22.44 1.21
CA VAL A 317 -4.69 21.81 0.18
C VAL A 317 -6.13 21.87 0.65
N PHE A 318 -6.95 22.66 -0.04
CA PHE A 318 -8.37 22.76 0.23
C PHE A 318 -9.16 21.81 -0.66
N VAL A 319 -10.20 21.19 -0.10
CA VAL A 319 -11.15 20.34 -0.84
C VAL A 319 -12.55 20.95 -0.71
N ASP A 320 -13.21 21.20 -1.84
CA ASP A 320 -14.59 21.69 -1.84
C ASP A 320 -15.63 20.56 -1.69
N GLY A 321 -16.91 20.92 -1.57
CA GLY A 321 -18.02 19.96 -1.46
C GLY A 321 -18.20 19.03 -2.66
N LEU A 322 -17.57 19.31 -3.80
CA LEU A 322 -17.57 18.48 -5.01
C LEU A 322 -16.30 17.60 -5.11
N GLY A 323 -15.37 17.71 -4.16
CA GLY A 323 -14.11 17.00 -4.15
C GLY A 323 -13.01 17.65 -5.00
N LYS A 324 -13.25 18.85 -5.55
CA LYS A 324 -12.22 19.59 -6.27
C LYS A 324 -11.17 20.09 -5.29
N ARG A 325 -9.91 19.92 -5.65
CA ARG A 325 -8.76 20.30 -4.84
C ARG A 325 -8.13 21.60 -5.32
N MET A 326 -7.67 22.40 -4.36
CA MET A 326 -7.00 23.67 -4.60
C MET A 326 -5.83 23.82 -3.63
N THR A 327 -4.61 23.94 -4.17
CA THR A 327 -3.43 24.27 -3.36
C THR A 327 -3.26 25.79 -3.31
N LEU A 328 -3.33 26.36 -2.11
CA LEU A 328 -3.15 27.79 -1.85
C LEU A 328 -2.06 27.99 -0.80
N LEU A 329 -1.64 29.25 -0.57
CA LEU A 329 -0.77 29.54 0.57
C LEU A 329 -1.51 29.24 1.87
N ALA A 330 -0.81 28.73 2.88
CA ALA A 330 -1.39 28.37 4.17
C ALA A 330 -1.99 29.58 4.90
N ALA A 331 -1.46 30.78 4.66
CA ALA A 331 -2.00 32.03 5.19
C ALA A 331 -3.22 32.56 4.41
N SER A 332 -3.58 31.95 3.27
CA SER A 332 -4.76 32.36 2.51
C SER A 332 -6.05 31.91 3.21
N PRO A 333 -7.13 32.71 3.17
CA PRO A 333 -8.42 32.28 3.68
C PRO A 333 -8.91 31.06 2.89
N ALA A 334 -9.60 30.14 3.58
CA ALA A 334 -10.24 29.00 2.93
C ALA A 334 -11.27 29.49 1.90
N PRO A 335 -11.27 28.95 0.66
CA PRO A 335 -12.32 29.24 -0.30
C PRO A 335 -13.72 28.89 0.29
N PRO A 336 -14.79 29.62 -0.08
CA PRO A 336 -16.12 29.36 0.45
C PRO A 336 -16.55 27.89 0.30
N GLY A 337 -16.90 27.25 1.41
CA GLY A 337 -17.33 25.85 1.44
C GLY A 337 -16.22 24.80 1.25
N ALA A 338 -14.96 25.22 1.16
CA ALA A 338 -13.82 24.30 1.12
C ALA A 338 -13.21 24.11 2.52
N VAL A 339 -12.73 22.89 2.78
CA VAL A 339 -12.07 22.52 4.04
C VAL A 339 -10.59 22.22 3.82
N PRO A 340 -9.70 22.57 4.77
CA PRO A 340 -8.29 22.19 4.67
C PRO A 340 -8.13 20.68 4.80
N LEU A 341 -7.13 20.13 4.11
CA LEU A 341 -6.85 18.70 4.11
C LEU A 341 -5.66 18.36 5.01
N LEU A 342 -4.75 19.29 5.27
CA LEU A 342 -3.67 19.07 6.22
C LEU A 342 -4.16 19.22 7.66
N GLU A 343 -3.98 18.18 8.46
CA GLU A 343 -4.28 18.13 9.88
C GLU A 343 -3.00 18.19 10.70
N ARG A 344 -3.07 18.75 11.91
CA ARG A 344 -1.91 18.84 12.82
C ARG A 344 -1.80 17.57 13.65
N PHE A 345 -0.67 16.89 13.54
CA PHE A 345 -0.37 15.65 14.29
C PHE A 345 0.65 15.87 15.40
N ILE A 346 1.58 16.81 15.23
CA ILE A 346 2.57 17.19 16.25
C ILE A 346 2.53 18.71 16.45
N ASP A 347 2.49 19.15 17.71
CA ASP A 347 2.77 20.53 18.12
C ASP A 347 4.02 20.55 19.01
N ARG A 348 5.12 21.10 18.48
CA ARG A 348 6.39 21.29 19.20
C ARG A 348 6.85 20.02 19.95
N GLY A 349 6.85 18.89 19.26
CA GLY A 349 7.26 17.58 19.77
C GLY A 349 6.19 16.79 20.50
N ARG A 350 5.06 17.42 20.87
CA ARG A 350 3.93 16.72 21.47
C ARG A 350 3.05 16.12 20.38
N VAL A 351 2.88 14.80 20.41
CA VAL A 351 1.91 14.09 19.56
C VAL A 351 0.49 14.44 20.00
N LEU A 352 -0.33 14.94 19.07
CA LEU A 352 -1.73 15.31 19.29
C LEU A 352 -2.68 14.17 18.89
N SER A 353 -2.34 13.44 17.82
CA SER A 353 -3.13 12.32 17.29
C SER A 353 -2.21 11.36 16.53
N ARG A 354 -2.65 10.10 16.37
CA ARG A 354 -2.00 9.09 15.53
C ARG A 354 -3.01 8.52 14.54
N PRO A 355 -2.60 8.20 13.30
CA PRO A 355 -3.50 7.61 12.33
C PRO A 355 -3.87 6.17 12.76
N SER A 356 -5.16 5.84 12.66
CA SER A 356 -5.64 4.47 12.78
C SER A 356 -5.51 3.75 11.44
N ILE A 357 -4.97 2.53 11.45
CA ILE A 357 -4.93 1.66 10.25
C ILE A 357 -6.34 1.44 9.69
N ALA A 358 -7.34 1.30 10.56
CA ALA A 358 -8.74 1.10 10.16
C ALA A 358 -9.31 2.36 9.48
N ASP A 359 -9.07 3.54 10.04
CA ASP A 359 -9.56 4.81 9.47
C ASP A 359 -8.86 5.11 8.15
N ALA A 360 -7.56 4.83 8.05
CA ALA A 360 -6.78 4.97 6.82
C ALA A 360 -7.34 4.07 5.71
N ARG A 361 -7.60 2.80 6.01
CA ARG A 361 -8.25 1.88 5.07
C ARG A 361 -9.65 2.35 4.70
N GLN A 362 -10.47 2.75 5.67
CA GLN A 362 -11.84 3.19 5.40
C GLN A 362 -11.86 4.40 4.45
N ARG A 363 -10.93 5.34 4.63
CA ARG A 363 -10.76 6.49 3.74
C ARG A 363 -10.45 6.06 2.30
N VAL A 364 -9.53 5.11 2.12
CA VAL A 364 -9.19 4.52 0.82
C VAL A 364 -10.40 3.84 0.18
N LEU A 365 -11.16 3.04 0.93
CA LEU A 365 -12.34 2.34 0.41
C LEU A 365 -13.47 3.30 0.02
N LEU A 366 -13.71 4.36 0.79
CA LEU A 366 -14.69 5.40 0.41
C LEU A 366 -14.28 6.15 -0.86
N GLN A 367 -12.97 6.36 -1.06
CA GLN A 367 -12.45 6.96 -2.27
C GLN A 367 -12.56 6.01 -3.47
N LEU A 368 -12.30 4.71 -3.27
CA LEU A 368 -12.51 3.65 -4.26
C LEU A 368 -13.96 3.64 -4.76
N GLU A 369 -14.94 3.69 -3.85
CA GLU A 369 -16.36 3.73 -4.23
C GLU A 369 -16.72 4.93 -5.10
N LYS A 370 -16.14 6.10 -4.80
CA LYS A 370 -16.35 7.33 -5.59
C LYS A 370 -15.72 7.23 -6.99
N MET A 371 -14.62 6.48 -7.14
CA MET A 371 -13.98 6.23 -8.42
C MET A 371 -14.76 5.23 -9.29
N ILE A 372 -15.41 4.25 -8.66
CA ILE A 372 -16.21 3.23 -9.37
C ILE A 372 -17.58 3.77 -9.79
N LYS A 373 -18.19 4.66 -8.99
CA LYS A 373 -19.44 5.33 -9.39
C LYS A 373 -19.14 6.31 -10.53
N PRO A 374 -19.77 6.19 -11.71
CA PRO A 374 -19.57 7.16 -12.76
C PRO A 374 -19.99 8.56 -12.27
N PRO A 375 -19.23 9.63 -12.56
CA PRO A 375 -19.71 10.97 -12.34
C PRO A 375 -20.85 11.22 -13.33
N TYR A 376 -22.09 11.12 -12.84
CA TYR A 376 -23.33 11.37 -13.58
C TYR A 376 -23.52 10.49 -14.83
N SER A 377 -24.49 9.59 -14.75
CA SER A 377 -25.20 9.08 -15.93
C SER A 377 -25.81 10.27 -16.69
N VAL A 378 -25.11 10.76 -17.72
CA VAL A 378 -25.75 11.57 -18.76
C VAL A 378 -26.77 10.64 -19.42
N LYS A 379 -28.05 10.85 -19.12
CA LYS A 379 -29.14 10.26 -19.89
C LYS A 379 -28.87 10.58 -21.36
N ARG A 380 -28.50 9.58 -22.14
CA ARG A 380 -28.63 9.68 -23.60
C ARG A 380 -30.13 9.80 -23.89
N ALA A 381 -30.52 10.95 -24.42
CA ALA A 381 -31.85 11.19 -24.96
C ALA A 381 -32.11 10.32 -26.19
#